data_AF-A0AAV1T7Y9-F1
#
_entry.id   AF-A0AAV1T7Y9-F1
#
_cell.length_a   1.000
_cell.length_b   1.000
_cell.length_c   1.000
_cell.angle_alpha   90.00
_cell.angle_beta   90.00
_cell.angle_gamma   90.00
#
_symmetry.space_group_name_H-M   'P 1'
#
loop_
_entity.id
_entity.type
_entity.pdbx_description
1 polymer ?
#
loop_
_entity_poly.entity_id
_entity_poly.type
_entity_poly.pdbx_seq_one_letter_code
_entity_poly.pdbx_strand_id
1 'polypeptide(L)'
;MEVEEEGRRSPSYRGEACIPESLFDRVTQVLRGDLEHERNRRLQMADTVSKHRAEFAFAQIENERALTTLLDEPRVARGIVDRSRAEITALQTLVDAHHREHKALCEMLERKGVLHRKKQRTDGTA
;
A
#
# COMPACT_ATOMS: atom_id res chain seq x y z
N MET A 1 -31.52 101.65 5.94
CA MET A 1 -31.72 100.21 5.66
C MET A 1 -30.46 99.76 4.97
N GLU A 2 -29.45 99.43 5.77
CA GLU A 2 -28.12 99.02 5.31
C GLU A 2 -27.98 97.56 5.73
N VAL A 3 -27.72 96.71 4.73
CA VAL A 3 -27.62 95.26 4.88
C VAL A 3 -26.14 94.95 5.12
N GLU A 4 -25.80 94.51 6.33
CA GLU A 4 -24.46 94.01 6.65
C GLU A 4 -24.20 92.70 5.90
N GLU A 5 -23.29 92.72 4.94
CA GLU A 5 -22.71 91.50 4.37
C GLU A 5 -21.69 90.91 5.34
N GLU A 6 -22.10 89.88 6.08
CA GLU A 6 -21.23 89.07 6.91
C GLU A 6 -20.46 88.06 6.04
N GLY A 7 -19.41 88.53 5.38
CA GLY A 7 -18.44 87.71 4.65
C GLY A 7 -17.60 86.85 5.60
N ARG A 8 -18.15 85.77 6.14
CA ARG A 8 -17.38 84.75 6.89
C ARG A 8 -16.53 83.94 5.92
N ARG A 9 -15.26 84.33 5.82
CA ARG A 9 -14.16 83.53 5.24
C ARG A 9 -14.19 82.12 5.83
N SER A 10 -14.35 81.11 4.97
CA SER A 10 -14.08 79.72 5.34
C SER A 10 -12.61 79.59 5.79
N PRO A 11 -12.31 78.87 6.87
CA PRO A 11 -10.92 78.58 7.21
C PRO A 11 -10.38 77.64 6.13
N SER A 12 -9.35 78.11 5.43
CA SER A 12 -8.54 77.29 4.53
C SER A 12 -8.02 76.07 5.29
N TYR A 13 -8.64 74.91 5.07
CA TYR A 13 -8.12 73.61 5.51
C TYR A 13 -6.89 73.28 4.67
N ARG A 14 -5.75 73.90 4.99
CA ARG A 14 -4.44 73.51 4.49
C ARG A 14 -3.58 73.15 5.69
N GLY A 15 -3.83 71.96 6.21
CA GLY A 15 -2.93 71.23 7.07
C GLY A 15 -2.68 69.88 6.44
N GLU A 16 -1.68 69.79 5.57
CA GLU A 16 -1.06 68.49 5.28
C GLU A 16 -0.53 67.99 6.63
N ALA A 17 -1.22 67.01 7.21
CA ALA A 17 -0.69 66.28 8.36
C ALA A 17 0.53 65.50 7.86
N CYS A 18 1.71 66.09 7.98
CA CYS A 18 2.96 65.36 7.78
C CYS A 18 2.98 64.23 8.80
N ILE A 19 2.80 62.99 8.33
CA ILE A 19 3.01 61.80 9.14
C ILE A 19 4.47 61.85 9.60
N PRO A 20 4.75 61.81 10.92
CA PRO A 20 6.11 61.82 11.42
C PRO A 20 6.92 60.68 10.79
N GLU A 21 8.13 60.98 10.28
CA GLU A 21 9.06 59.98 9.73
C GLU A 21 9.30 58.82 10.71
N SER A 22 9.28 59.11 12.01
CA SER A 22 9.39 58.12 13.09
C SER A 22 8.26 57.06 13.11
N LEU A 23 7.08 57.36 12.57
CA LEU A 23 6.01 56.37 12.40
C LEU A 23 6.30 55.43 11.23
N PHE A 24 6.90 55.93 10.14
CA PHE A 24 7.31 55.10 9.01
C PHE A 24 8.42 54.13 9.41
N ASP A 25 9.42 54.60 10.16
CA ASP A 25 10.49 53.74 10.68
C ASP A 25 9.95 52.64 11.57
N ARG A 26 9.01 52.98 12.47
CA ARG A 26 8.37 52.02 13.37
C ARG A 26 7.56 50.97 12.62
N VAL A 27 6.74 51.38 11.65
CA VAL A 27 5.95 50.45 10.82
C VAL A 27 6.89 49.55 10.01
N THR A 28 7.95 50.12 9.43
CA THR A 28 8.94 49.36 8.66
C THR A 28 9.67 48.33 9.53
N GLN A 29 10.02 48.69 10.76
CA GLN A 29 10.66 47.77 11.71
C GLN A 29 9.73 46.62 12.10
N VAL A 30 8.44 46.90 12.36
CA VAL A 30 7.44 45.87 12.66
C VAL A 30 7.26 44.92 11.47
N LEU A 31 7.05 45.47 10.27
CA LEU A 31 6.88 44.66 9.06
C LEU A 31 8.11 43.79 8.77
N ARG A 32 9.32 44.31 9.01
CA ARG A 32 10.56 43.52 8.88
C ARG A 32 10.56 42.34 9.85
N GLY A 33 10.20 42.58 11.11
CA GLY A 33 10.09 41.53 12.12
C GLY A 33 9.07 40.46 11.75
N ASP A 34 7.89 40.88 11.28
CA ASP A 34 6.82 39.96 10.86
C ASP A 34 7.24 39.11 9.64
N LEU A 35 7.93 39.72 8.66
CA LEU A 35 8.45 39.01 7.51
C LEU A 35 9.56 38.02 7.88
N GLU A 36 10.47 38.40 8.78
CA GLU A 36 11.50 37.50 9.29
C GLU A 36 10.89 36.33 10.07
N HIS A 37 9.89 36.60 10.91
CA HIS A 37 9.16 35.57 11.64
C HIS A 37 8.45 34.59 10.69
N GLU A 38 7.70 35.10 9.72
CA GLU A 38 6.99 34.27 8.75
C GLU A 38 7.96 33.49 7.84
N ARG A 39 9.09 34.10 7.43
CA ARG A 39 10.15 33.40 6.70
C ARG A 39 10.68 32.22 7.52
N ASN A 40 11.01 32.44 8.79
CA ASN A 40 11.54 31.40 9.66
C ASN A 40 10.52 30.28 9.89
N ARG A 41 9.24 30.63 10.10
CA ARG A 41 8.15 29.66 10.21
C ARG A 41 8.03 28.80 8.96
N ARG A 42 8.06 29.41 7.76
CA ARG A 42 8.00 28.68 6.49
C ARG A 42 9.19 27.75 6.28
N LEU A 43 10.39 28.18 6.65
CA LEU A 43 11.58 27.33 6.57
C LEU A 43 11.45 26.10 7.48
N GLN A 44 11.03 26.29 8.73
CA GLN A 44 10.80 25.17 9.66
C GLN A 44 9.73 24.20 9.15
N MET A 45 8.65 24.72 8.57
CA MET A 45 7.62 23.89 7.94
C MET A 45 8.16 23.12 6.73
N ALA A 46 8.92 23.79 5.86
CA ALA A 46 9.52 23.16 4.68
C ALA A 46 10.48 22.02 5.09
N ASP A 47 11.30 22.23 6.12
CA ASP A 47 12.20 21.23 6.66
C ASP A 47 11.43 20.03 7.24
N THR A 48 10.35 20.29 7.98
CA THR A 48 9.50 19.24 8.56
C THR A 48 8.81 18.41 7.47
N VAL A 49 8.26 19.07 6.45
CA VAL A 49 7.64 18.39 5.30
C VAL A 49 8.68 17.58 4.53
N SER A 50 9.88 18.12 4.31
CA SER A 50 10.99 17.43 3.65
C SER A 50 11.37 16.16 4.41
N LYS A 51 11.50 16.25 5.74
CA LYS A 51 11.80 15.12 6.62
C LYS A 51 10.72 14.04 6.54
N HIS A 52 9.45 14.39 6.70
CA HIS A 52 8.36 13.42 6.61
C HIS A 52 8.23 12.78 5.24
N ARG A 53 8.50 13.53 4.16
CA ARG A 53 8.53 12.98 2.81
C ARG A 53 9.63 11.94 2.64
N ALA A 54 10.82 12.20 3.20
CA ALA A 54 11.93 11.24 3.18
C ALA A 54 11.58 10.00 4.01
N GLU A 55 11.08 10.17 5.24
CA GLU A 55 10.63 9.07 6.11
C GLU A 55 9.58 8.19 5.43
N PHE A 56 8.59 8.81 4.79
CA PHE A 56 7.57 8.10 4.03
C PHE A 56 8.17 7.31 2.85
N ALA A 57 9.09 7.91 2.09
CA ALA A 57 9.75 7.23 0.97
C ALA A 57 10.56 6.01 1.44
N PHE A 58 11.28 6.12 2.57
CA PHE A 58 11.99 4.98 3.15
C PHE A 58 11.04 3.88 3.61
N ALA A 59 9.98 4.24 4.34
CA ALA A 59 8.97 3.28 4.78
C ALA A 59 8.29 2.57 3.60
N GLN A 60 8.07 3.28 2.49
CA GLN A 60 7.51 2.69 1.26
C GLN A 60 8.46 1.64 0.67
N ILE A 61 9.76 1.95 0.54
CA ILE A 61 10.77 1.02 0.02
C ILE A 61 10.88 -0.21 0.93
N GLU A 62 10.87 -0.05 2.24
CA GLU A 62 10.91 -1.15 3.19
C GLU A 62 9.67 -2.04 3.09
N ASN A 63 8.48 -1.44 2.94
CA ASN A 63 7.24 -2.17 2.75
C ASN A 63 7.26 -2.98 1.43
N GLU A 64 7.72 -2.38 0.33
CA GLU A 64 7.85 -3.08 -0.97
C GLU A 64 8.82 -4.27 -0.89
N ARG A 65 9.95 -4.11 -0.19
CA ARG A 65 10.90 -5.22 0.07
C ARG A 65 10.28 -6.31 0.92
N ALA A 66 9.56 -5.93 1.99
CA ALA A 66 8.89 -6.88 2.88
C ALA A 66 7.81 -7.67 2.15
N LEU A 67 7.00 -6.99 1.31
CA LEU A 67 5.97 -7.63 0.49
C LEU A 67 6.57 -8.60 -0.53
N THR A 68 7.64 -8.19 -1.21
CA THR A 68 8.35 -9.06 -2.16
C THR A 68 8.84 -10.34 -1.45
N THR A 69 9.50 -10.17 -0.30
CA THR A 69 10.00 -11.29 0.51
C THR A 69 8.87 -12.20 1.01
N LEU A 70 7.76 -11.62 1.47
CA LEU A 70 6.58 -12.35 1.93
C LEU A 70 5.94 -13.20 0.83
N LEU A 71 6.03 -12.76 -0.43
CA LEU A 71 5.41 -13.45 -1.57
C LEU A 71 6.31 -14.55 -2.16
N ASP A 72 7.63 -14.48 -1.96
CA ASP A 72 8.56 -15.45 -2.54
C ASP A 72 8.42 -16.85 -1.91
N GLU A 73 8.35 -16.94 -0.58
CA GLU A 73 8.19 -18.22 0.12
C GLU A 73 6.90 -18.98 -0.27
N PRO A 74 5.69 -18.39 -0.21
CA PRO A 74 4.48 -19.08 -0.62
C PRO A 74 4.47 -19.41 -2.12
N ARG A 75 5.11 -18.60 -2.96
CA ARG A 75 5.26 -18.90 -4.40
C ARG A 75 6.13 -20.14 -4.62
N VAL A 76 7.25 -20.25 -3.91
CA VAL A 76 8.12 -21.44 -3.96
C VAL A 76 7.39 -22.67 -3.43
N ALA A 77 6.73 -22.53 -2.26
CA ALA A 77 5.95 -23.62 -1.67
C ALA A 77 4.84 -24.11 -2.61
N ARG A 78 4.14 -23.19 -3.28
CA ARG A 78 3.12 -23.55 -4.28
C ARG A 78 3.71 -24.35 -5.44
N GLY A 79 4.85 -23.93 -5.97
CA GLY A 79 5.55 -24.67 -7.02
C GLY A 79 6.00 -26.07 -6.58
N ILE A 80 6.38 -26.26 -5.32
CA ILE A 80 6.68 -27.58 -4.76
C ILE A 80 5.41 -28.43 -4.70
N VAL A 81 4.32 -27.90 -4.14
CA VAL A 81 3.04 -28.61 -4.04
C VAL A 81 2.53 -29.05 -5.42
N ASP A 82 2.58 -28.17 -6.42
CA ASP A 82 2.11 -28.49 -7.77
C ASP A 82 2.97 -29.60 -8.42
N ARG A 83 4.29 -29.59 -8.20
CA ARG A 83 5.19 -30.68 -8.65
C ARG A 83 4.88 -32.00 -7.97
N SER A 84 4.76 -32.00 -6.64
CA SER A 84 4.42 -33.21 -5.89
C SER A 84 3.06 -33.76 -6.29
N ARG A 85 2.08 -32.90 -6.55
CA ARG A 85 0.76 -33.30 -7.04
C ARG A 85 0.86 -34.00 -8.39
N ALA A 86 1.63 -33.45 -9.34
CA ALA A 86 1.83 -34.06 -10.64
C ALA A 86 2.50 -35.45 -10.53
N GLU A 87 3.50 -35.58 -9.66
CA GLU A 87 4.17 -36.86 -9.39
C GLU A 87 3.24 -37.90 -8.80
N ILE A 88 2.42 -37.52 -7.80
CA ILE A 88 1.41 -38.41 -7.20
C ILE A 88 0.43 -38.89 -8.28
N THR A 89 -0.05 -38.01 -9.15
CA THR A 89 -0.97 -38.39 -10.24
C THR A 89 -0.31 -39.35 -11.24
N ALA A 90 0.97 -39.15 -11.57
CA ALA A 90 1.72 -40.06 -12.43
C ALA A 90 1.87 -41.45 -11.79
N LEU A 91 2.23 -41.50 -10.49
CA LEU A 91 2.35 -42.75 -9.75
C LEU A 91 1.00 -43.48 -9.63
N GLN A 92 -0.09 -42.77 -9.38
CA GLN A 92 -1.44 -43.35 -9.37
C GLN A 92 -1.77 -44.00 -10.72
N THR A 93 -1.45 -43.33 -11.82
CA THR A 93 -1.67 -43.85 -13.17
C THR A 93 -0.87 -45.15 -13.41
N LEU A 94 0.38 -45.21 -12.93
CA LEU A 94 1.23 -46.40 -13.02
C LEU A 94 0.70 -47.55 -12.17
N VAL A 95 0.29 -47.27 -10.93
CA VAL A 95 -0.30 -48.28 -10.04
C VAL A 95 -1.58 -48.86 -10.64
N ASP A 96 -2.44 -48.00 -11.20
CA ASP A 96 -3.66 -48.44 -11.87
C ASP A 96 -3.36 -49.31 -13.09
N ALA A 97 -2.36 -48.95 -13.90
CA ALA A 97 -1.93 -49.76 -15.04
C ALA A 97 -1.44 -51.14 -14.59
N HIS A 98 -0.54 -51.17 -13.61
CA HIS A 98 -0.02 -52.42 -13.04
C HIS A 98 -1.14 -53.28 -12.43
N HIS A 99 -2.10 -52.66 -11.74
CA HIS A 99 -3.24 -53.38 -11.18
C HIS A 99 -4.10 -54.03 -12.28
N ARG A 100 -4.36 -53.33 -13.39
CA ARG A 100 -5.09 -53.88 -14.54
C ARG A 100 -4.33 -55.06 -15.17
N GLU A 101 -3.02 -54.94 -15.35
CA GLU A 101 -2.17 -56.01 -15.90
C GLU A 101 -2.16 -57.25 -14.99
N HIS A 102 -1.95 -57.04 -13.69
CA HIS A 102 -1.97 -58.12 -12.70
C HIS A 102 -3.32 -58.84 -12.70
N LYS A 103 -4.43 -58.09 -12.71
CA LYS A 103 -5.78 -58.66 -12.81
C LYS A 103 -5.95 -59.50 -14.08
N ALA A 104 -5.52 -59.00 -15.23
CA ALA A 104 -5.61 -59.73 -16.49
C ALA A 104 -4.79 -61.03 -16.47
N LEU A 105 -3.60 -61.01 -15.88
CA LEU A 105 -2.77 -62.21 -15.70
C LEU A 105 -3.46 -63.24 -14.80
N CYS A 106 -3.99 -62.82 -13.66
CA CYS A 106 -4.73 -63.71 -12.75
C CYS A 106 -5.92 -64.37 -13.46
N GLU A 107 -6.73 -63.60 -14.18
CA GLU A 107 -7.87 -64.12 -14.95
C GLU A 107 -7.43 -65.15 -16.01
N MET A 108 -6.31 -64.91 -16.71
CA MET A 108 -5.77 -65.86 -17.69
C MET A 108 -5.33 -67.17 -17.01
N LEU A 109 -4.65 -67.10 -15.86
CA LEU A 109 -4.19 -68.28 -15.13
C LEU A 109 -5.34 -69.09 -14.54
N GLU A 110 -6.40 -68.43 -14.06
CA GLU A 110 -7.64 -69.09 -13.64
C GLU A 110 -8.30 -69.83 -14.80
N ARG A 111 -8.41 -69.20 -15.98
CA ARG A 111 -9.00 -69.84 -17.18
C ARG A 111 -8.20 -71.04 -17.67
N LYS A 112 -6.86 -71.01 -17.52
CA LYS A 112 -5.98 -72.13 -17.84
C LYS A 112 -5.98 -73.23 -16.76
N GLY A 113 -6.71 -73.05 -15.66
CA GLY A 113 -6.76 -74.01 -14.55
C GLY A 113 -5.47 -74.06 -13.70
N VAL A 114 -4.56 -73.11 -13.90
CA VAL A 114 -3.29 -73.02 -13.15
C VAL A 114 -3.53 -72.48 -11.74
N LEU A 115 -4.50 -71.57 -11.60
CA LEU A 115 -4.97 -71.06 -10.31
C LEU A 115 -6.38 -71.58 -10.03
N HIS A 116 -6.59 -72.11 -8.83
CA HIS A 116 -7.92 -72.51 -8.37
C HIS A 116 -8.64 -71.28 -7.82
N ARG A 117 -9.79 -70.92 -8.41
CA ARG A 117 -10.66 -69.87 -7.88
C ARG A 117 -11.12 -70.27 -6.47
N LYS A 118 -10.63 -69.60 -5.43
CA LYS A 118 -11.17 -69.76 -4.07
C LYS A 118 -12.64 -69.35 -4.12
N LYS A 119 -13.55 -70.32 -4.02
CA LYS A 119 -14.98 -70.04 -3.84
C LYS A 119 -15.13 -69.29 -2.52
N GLN A 120 -15.66 -68.07 -2.56
CA GLN A 120 -16.18 -67.45 -1.34
C GLN A 120 -17.30 -68.35 -0.84
N ARG A 121 -17.09 -69.00 0.31
CA ARG A 121 -18.19 -69.61 1.05
C ARG A 121 -19.02 -68.46 1.60
N THR A 122 -20.12 -68.14 0.93
CA THR A 122 -21.27 -67.53 1.59
C THR A 122 -21.92 -68.62 2.44
N ASP A 123 -21.38 -68.82 3.64
CA ASP A 123 -22.12 -69.53 4.68
C ASP A 123 -23.24 -68.56 5.10
N GLY A 124 -24.43 -68.81 4.55
CA GLY A 124 -25.64 -68.13 4.94
C GLY A 124 -25.92 -68.44 6.40
N THR A 125 -25.82 -67.44 7.26
CA THR A 125 -26.35 -67.49 8.62
C THR A 125 -27.87 -67.39 8.51
N ALA A 126 -28.55 -68.51 8.79
CA ALA A 126 -29.95 -68.57 9.16
C ALA A 126 -30.05 -68.64 10.69
#